data_AF-A0A5J6Q148-F1
#
_entry.id   AF-A0A5J6Q148-F1
#
_cell.length_a   1.000
_cell.length_b   1.000
_cell.length_c   1.000
_cell.angle_alpha   90.00
_cell.angle_beta   90.00
_cell.angle_gamma   90.00
#
_symmetry.space_group_name_H-M   'P 1'
#
loop_
_entity.id
_entity.type
_entity.pdbx_description
1 polymer ?
#
loop_
_entity_poly.entity_id
_entity_poly.type
_entity_poly.pdbx_seq_one_letter_code
_entity_poly.pdbx_strand_id
1 'polypeptide(L)'
;MLTKKIAKIFKDSSIQFEELLFDYETFEEPPLIHGYPTVKKILKNNINREDLNTFLFNLALAHLNSVVLYAKNKLTPEEFANFFICLTYTDDENDEVYSGVSEFGFYMPSFWVTRKEKQFDIKNKIKKKAIINLENYPIIKKTLTDLNLIQIMDVYLESWTDQFGSKIKRFFFLYNEN
;
A
#
# COMPACT_ATOMS: atom_id res chain seq x y z
N MET A 1 -23.09 -9.90 12.53
CA MET A 1 -22.53 -10.99 11.68
C MET A 1 -21.42 -10.52 10.74
N LEU A 2 -21.47 -9.28 10.21
CA LEU A 2 -20.44 -8.70 9.33
C LEU A 2 -19.05 -8.66 9.99
N THR A 3 -18.97 -8.20 11.23
CA THR A 3 -17.73 -8.06 12.02
C THR A 3 -17.00 -9.38 12.26
N LYS A 4 -17.72 -10.48 12.51
CA LYS A 4 -17.11 -11.83 12.67
C LYS A 4 -16.56 -12.38 11.35
N LYS A 5 -17.18 -12.06 10.20
CA LYS A 5 -16.68 -12.47 8.88
C LYS A 5 -15.43 -11.68 8.49
N ILE A 6 -15.45 -10.36 8.73
CA ILE A 6 -14.31 -9.46 8.53
C ILE A 6 -13.11 -9.93 9.40
N ALA A 7 -13.31 -10.16 10.70
CA ALA A 7 -12.25 -10.60 11.62
C ALA A 7 -11.64 -11.97 11.26
N LYS A 8 -12.43 -12.92 10.76
CA LYS A 8 -11.93 -14.25 10.36
C LYS A 8 -11.02 -14.20 9.13
N ILE A 9 -11.28 -13.27 8.21
CA ILE A 9 -10.48 -13.10 6.98
C ILE A 9 -9.11 -12.54 7.33
N PHE A 10 -9.06 -11.52 8.18
CA PHE A 10 -7.77 -10.96 8.61
C PHE A 10 -6.92 -11.96 9.40
N LYS A 11 -7.53 -12.85 10.19
CA LYS A 11 -6.76 -13.87 10.92
C LYS A 11 -5.92 -14.80 10.03
N ASP A 12 -6.38 -15.08 8.81
CA ASP A 12 -5.70 -15.97 7.86
C ASP A 12 -4.95 -15.20 6.74
N SER A 13 -4.96 -13.85 6.75
CA SER A 13 -4.42 -13.05 5.63
C SER A 13 -3.90 -11.65 5.95
N SER A 14 -3.88 -11.20 7.21
CA SER A 14 -3.23 -9.94 7.61
C SER A 14 -1.81 -10.18 8.09
N ILE A 15 -0.86 -9.42 7.56
CA ILE A 15 0.53 -9.34 8.03
C ILE A 15 0.53 -9.02 9.54
N GLN A 16 1.37 -9.71 10.32
CA GLN A 16 1.54 -9.36 11.74
C GLN A 16 2.47 -8.14 11.85
N PHE A 17 2.18 -7.24 12.80
CA PHE A 17 3.00 -6.01 12.96
C PHE A 17 4.49 -6.29 13.17
N GLU A 18 4.79 -7.37 13.89
CA GLU A 18 6.16 -7.81 14.16
C GLU A 18 6.89 -8.32 12.92
N GLU A 19 6.17 -8.87 11.95
CA GLU A 19 6.75 -9.33 10.69
C GLU A 19 7.34 -8.15 9.91
N LEU A 20 6.67 -7.00 9.93
CA LEU A 20 7.13 -5.78 9.26
C LEU A 20 8.36 -5.12 9.94
N LEU A 21 8.77 -5.59 11.11
CA LEU A 21 9.98 -5.10 11.80
C LEU A 21 11.21 -6.00 11.57
N PHE A 22 11.09 -7.07 10.77
CA PHE A 22 12.24 -7.91 10.47
C PHE A 22 13.30 -7.15 9.67
N ASP A 23 14.55 -7.50 9.91
CA ASP A 23 15.67 -6.98 9.12
C ASP A 23 15.78 -7.80 7.83
N TYR A 24 15.29 -7.23 6.75
CA TYR A 24 15.34 -7.80 5.42
C TYR A 24 16.66 -7.46 4.73
N GLU A 25 17.12 -8.29 3.79
CA GLU A 25 18.38 -8.03 3.06
C GLU A 25 18.36 -6.66 2.36
N THR A 26 17.23 -6.32 1.75
CA THR A 26 17.00 -5.07 1.01
C THR A 26 15.75 -4.36 1.52
N PHE A 27 14.60 -4.74 0.99
CA PHE A 27 13.26 -4.26 1.33
C PHE A 27 12.27 -5.40 1.08
N GLU A 28 11.07 -5.28 1.65
CA GLU A 28 9.94 -6.14 1.33
C GLU A 28 8.73 -5.31 0.93
N GLU A 29 7.80 -5.93 0.21
CA GLU A 29 6.54 -5.32 -0.21
C GLU A 29 5.33 -6.22 0.14
N PRO A 30 5.10 -6.57 1.42
CA PRO A 30 4.02 -7.47 1.78
C PRO A 30 2.64 -6.80 1.57
N PRO A 31 1.65 -7.53 1.01
CA PRO A 31 0.32 -7.00 0.75
C PRO A 31 -0.56 -7.01 2.00
N LEU A 32 -1.44 -6.01 2.17
CA LEU A 32 -2.39 -5.94 3.29
C LEU A 32 -3.25 -7.21 3.42
N ILE A 33 -3.67 -7.75 2.27
CA ILE A 33 -4.43 -9.00 2.16
C ILE A 33 -3.80 -9.82 1.04
N HIS A 34 -3.60 -11.12 1.26
CA HIS A 34 -3.14 -12.04 0.24
C HIS A 34 -4.16 -12.21 -0.90
N GLY A 35 -4.03 -11.36 -1.92
CA GLY A 35 -4.60 -11.50 -3.25
C GLY A 35 -6.06 -11.07 -3.41
N TYR A 36 -6.36 -10.58 -4.63
CA TYR A 36 -7.70 -10.19 -5.05
C TYR A 36 -8.77 -11.29 -4.94
N PRO A 37 -8.49 -12.60 -5.18
CA PRO A 37 -9.51 -13.65 -5.05
C PRO A 37 -10.09 -13.79 -3.64
N THR A 38 -9.31 -13.50 -2.60
CA THR A 38 -9.76 -13.49 -1.21
C THR A 38 -10.81 -12.39 -1.00
N VAL A 39 -10.57 -11.21 -1.57
CA VAL A 39 -11.51 -10.09 -1.53
C VAL A 39 -12.72 -10.33 -2.43
N LYS A 40 -12.56 -10.96 -3.61
CA LYS A 40 -13.65 -11.34 -4.53
C LYS A 40 -14.71 -12.20 -3.84
N LYS A 41 -14.32 -13.10 -2.95
CA LYS A 41 -15.25 -13.95 -2.16
C LYS A 41 -16.13 -13.11 -1.22
N ILE A 42 -15.68 -11.94 -0.79
CA ILE A 42 -16.38 -11.01 0.10
C ILE A 42 -17.31 -10.09 -0.70
N LEU A 43 -16.89 -9.69 -1.90
CA LEU A 43 -17.59 -8.72 -2.76
C LEU A 43 -18.82 -9.26 -3.48
N LYS A 44 -19.28 -10.48 -3.18
CA LYS A 44 -20.45 -11.08 -3.85
C LYS A 44 -21.76 -10.28 -3.73
N ASN A 45 -21.84 -9.28 -2.85
CA ASN A 45 -23.05 -8.47 -2.64
C ASN A 45 -22.76 -6.96 -2.66
N ASN A 46 -23.35 -6.22 -3.61
CA ASN A 46 -23.73 -4.79 -3.57
C ASN A 46 -22.78 -3.72 -2.96
N ILE A 47 -21.47 -3.97 -2.87
CA ILE A 47 -20.49 -2.95 -2.42
C ILE A 47 -19.95 -2.23 -3.66
N ASN A 48 -20.03 -0.90 -3.64
CA ASN A 48 -19.37 -0.07 -4.64
C ASN A 48 -17.84 -0.28 -4.54
N ARG A 49 -17.22 -0.67 -5.66
CA ARG A 49 -15.81 -1.09 -5.70
C ARG A 49 -14.86 0.05 -5.34
N GLU A 50 -15.21 1.29 -5.68
CA GLU A 50 -14.41 2.47 -5.32
C GLU A 50 -14.42 2.75 -3.81
N ASP A 51 -15.55 2.50 -3.14
CA ASP A 51 -15.67 2.63 -1.68
C ASP A 51 -14.85 1.53 -0.98
N LEU A 52 -14.68 0.37 -1.62
CA LEU A 52 -13.78 -0.66 -1.13
C LEU A 52 -12.32 -0.23 -1.19
N ASN A 53 -11.88 0.45 -2.27
CA ASN A 53 -10.51 0.98 -2.34
C ASN A 53 -10.22 1.88 -1.14
N THR A 54 -11.16 2.80 -0.86
CA THR A 54 -11.08 3.73 0.26
C THR A 54 -11.04 3.01 1.59
N PHE A 55 -11.90 2.00 1.78
CA PHE A 55 -11.91 1.17 2.99
C PHE A 55 -10.59 0.41 3.19
N LEU A 56 -10.08 -0.26 2.16
CA LEU A 56 -8.83 -1.02 2.23
C LEU A 56 -7.64 -0.10 2.50
N PHE A 57 -7.58 1.06 1.86
CA PHE A 57 -6.53 2.05 2.11
C PHE A 57 -6.59 2.59 3.54
N ASN A 58 -7.79 2.91 4.05
CA ASN A 58 -7.94 3.37 5.42
C ASN A 58 -7.49 2.29 6.43
N LEU A 59 -7.81 1.03 6.16
CA LEU A 59 -7.33 -0.08 6.97
C LEU A 59 -5.80 -0.20 6.90
N ALA A 60 -5.21 -0.05 5.71
CA ALA A 60 -3.77 -0.05 5.53
C ALA A 60 -3.10 1.09 6.30
N LEU A 61 -3.69 2.29 6.31
CA LEU A 61 -3.19 3.43 7.09
C LEU A 61 -3.24 3.16 8.59
N ALA A 62 -4.34 2.59 9.09
CA ALA A 62 -4.43 2.21 10.50
C ALA A 62 -3.34 1.18 10.86
N HIS A 63 -3.08 0.21 9.97
CA HIS A 63 -2.02 -0.77 10.14
C HIS A 63 -0.63 -0.11 10.11
N LEU A 64 -0.34 0.74 9.11
CA LEU A 64 0.90 1.51 8.99
C LEU A 64 1.20 2.29 10.26
N ASN A 65 0.21 3.05 10.76
CA ASN A 65 0.35 3.84 11.98
C ASN A 65 0.64 2.96 13.20
N SER A 66 0.00 1.79 13.28
CA SER A 66 0.24 0.82 14.35
C SER A 66 1.66 0.23 14.28
N VAL A 67 2.16 -0.10 13.09
CA VAL A 67 3.54 -0.57 12.87
C VAL A 67 4.54 0.51 13.29
N VAL A 68 4.32 1.76 12.88
CA VAL A 68 5.21 2.87 13.25
C VAL A 68 5.25 3.07 14.77
N LEU A 69 4.10 3.00 15.45
CA LEU A 69 4.05 3.06 16.91
C LEU A 69 4.76 1.87 17.57
N TYR A 70 4.59 0.67 17.02
CA TYR A 70 5.25 -0.53 17.51
C TYR A 70 6.78 -0.46 17.30
N ALA A 71 7.23 -0.01 16.13
CA ALA A 71 8.64 0.22 15.81
C ALA A 71 9.29 1.20 16.80
N LYS A 72 8.63 2.33 17.09
CA LYS A 72 9.11 3.32 18.07
C LYS A 72 9.30 2.74 19.47
N ASN A 73 8.50 1.74 19.85
CA ASN A 73 8.58 1.08 21.15
C ASN A 73 9.66 -0.02 21.18
N LYS A 74 9.85 -0.74 20.07
CA LYS A 74 10.71 -1.93 20.02
C LYS A 74 12.13 -1.67 19.54
N LEU A 75 12.32 -0.69 18.68
CA LEU A 75 13.61 -0.37 18.10
C LEU A 75 14.32 0.70 18.93
N THR A 76 15.65 0.64 18.96
CA THR A 76 16.46 1.75 19.47
C THR A 76 16.26 3.01 18.60
N PRO A 77 16.58 4.21 19.11
CA PRO A 77 16.48 5.44 18.31
C PRO A 77 17.26 5.39 16.99
N GLU A 78 18.42 4.74 16.98
CA GLU A 78 19.24 4.58 15.77
C GLU A 78 18.59 3.64 14.75
N GLU A 79 18.08 2.50 15.20
CA GLU A 79 17.37 1.53 14.36
C GLU A 79 16.07 2.12 13.81
N PHE A 80 15.30 2.83 14.65
CA PHE A 80 14.08 3.50 14.21
C PHE A 80 14.36 4.60 13.18
N ALA A 81 15.46 5.35 13.34
CA ALA A 81 15.90 6.32 12.33
C ALA A 81 16.36 5.68 11.01
N ASN A 82 16.61 4.36 11.00
CA ASN A 82 16.95 3.59 9.80
C ASN A 82 15.75 2.78 9.26
N PHE A 83 14.62 2.79 9.98
CA PHE A 83 13.38 2.14 9.59
C PHE A 83 12.55 3.05 8.69
N PHE A 84 12.13 2.51 7.55
CA PHE A 84 11.25 3.18 6.60
C PHE A 84 10.09 2.25 6.25
N ILE A 85 8.89 2.81 6.24
CA ILE A 85 7.68 2.14 5.79
C ILE A 85 6.75 3.14 5.11
N CYS A 86 6.16 2.75 3.98
CA CYS A 86 5.09 3.51 3.33
C CYS A 86 4.06 2.58 2.68
N LEU A 87 2.89 3.13 2.30
CA LEU A 87 1.93 2.39 1.51
C LEU A 87 2.32 2.42 0.03
N THR A 88 2.06 1.32 -0.66
CA THR A 88 2.17 1.23 -2.11
C THR A 88 0.91 0.65 -2.74
N TYR A 89 0.67 1.04 -3.99
CA TYR A 89 -0.19 0.31 -4.92
C TYR A 89 0.64 -0.16 -6.11
N THR A 90 0.31 -1.34 -6.62
CA THR A 90 0.88 -1.87 -7.87
C THR A 90 -0.25 -2.21 -8.83
N ASP A 91 -0.06 -1.84 -10.09
CA ASP A 91 -0.99 -2.09 -11.19
C ASP A 91 -0.23 -2.56 -12.43
N ASP A 92 -0.85 -3.43 -13.22
CA ASP A 92 -0.32 -3.93 -14.49
C ASP A 92 -1.27 -3.51 -15.62
N GLU A 93 -0.87 -2.52 -16.42
CA GLU A 93 -1.75 -1.95 -17.45
C GLU A 93 -1.95 -2.86 -18.66
N ASN A 94 -1.09 -3.86 -18.86
CA ASN A 94 -1.11 -4.68 -20.08
C ASN A 94 -1.89 -5.98 -19.92
N ASP A 95 -2.27 -6.36 -18.71
CA ASP A 95 -2.99 -7.60 -18.46
C ASP A 95 -4.48 -7.33 -18.23
N GLU A 96 -5.27 -7.35 -19.32
CA GLU A 96 -6.74 -7.28 -19.27
C GLU A 96 -7.35 -8.40 -18.41
N VAL A 97 -6.58 -9.43 -18.05
CA VAL A 97 -7.00 -10.57 -17.23
C VAL A 97 -6.57 -10.43 -15.77
N TYR A 98 -5.56 -9.60 -15.45
CA TYR A 98 -4.98 -9.54 -14.09
C TYR A 98 -4.73 -8.12 -13.52
N SER A 99 -5.07 -7.04 -14.23
CA SER A 99 -5.01 -5.72 -13.59
C SER A 99 -6.05 -5.64 -12.48
N GLY A 100 -5.57 -5.40 -11.25
CA GLY A 100 -6.41 -5.37 -10.06
C GLY A 100 -7.55 -4.37 -10.17
N VAL A 101 -7.27 -3.24 -10.82
CA VAL A 101 -8.24 -2.17 -11.05
C VAL A 101 -9.27 -2.56 -12.11
N SER A 102 -8.87 -3.14 -13.24
CA SER A 102 -9.81 -3.47 -14.32
C SER A 102 -10.76 -4.60 -13.92
N GLU A 103 -10.25 -5.65 -13.28
CA GLU A 103 -11.08 -6.79 -12.88
C GLU A 103 -11.91 -6.48 -11.61
N PHE A 104 -11.29 -5.87 -10.59
CA PHE A 104 -11.88 -5.76 -9.26
C PHE A 104 -12.35 -4.33 -8.89
N GLY A 105 -11.92 -3.30 -9.63
CA GLY A 105 -12.30 -1.91 -9.39
C GLY A 105 -11.62 -1.25 -8.20
N PHE A 106 -10.49 -1.80 -7.73
CA PHE A 106 -9.70 -1.22 -6.64
C PHE A 106 -8.23 -1.67 -6.72
N TYR A 107 -7.34 -0.94 -6.04
CA TYR A 107 -5.95 -1.32 -5.82
C TYR A 107 -5.79 -2.10 -4.52
N MET A 108 -4.98 -3.15 -4.53
CA MET A 108 -4.55 -3.80 -3.29
C MET A 108 -3.44 -2.97 -2.62
N PRO A 109 -3.65 -2.45 -1.39
CA PRO A 109 -2.58 -1.82 -0.65
C PRO A 109 -1.50 -2.83 -0.23
N SER A 110 -0.25 -2.42 -0.38
CA SER A 110 0.93 -3.11 0.15
C SER A 110 1.75 -2.15 1.02
N PHE A 111 2.72 -2.69 1.76
CA PHE A 111 3.65 -1.93 2.59
C PHE A 111 5.05 -2.05 2.04
N TRP A 112 5.67 -0.96 1.60
CA TRP A 112 7.10 -0.99 1.28
C TRP A 112 7.88 -0.76 2.56
N VAL A 113 8.69 -1.73 2.98
CA VAL A 113 9.36 -1.71 4.30
C VAL A 113 10.85 -2.04 4.22
N THR A 114 11.67 -1.32 4.98
CA THR A 114 13.09 -1.62 5.16
C THR A 114 13.60 -1.10 6.51
N ARG A 115 14.63 -1.76 7.05
CA ARG A 115 15.41 -1.29 8.21
C ARG A 115 16.75 -0.67 7.83
N LYS A 116 16.96 -0.43 6.53
CA LYS A 116 18.22 0.03 5.93
C LYS A 116 18.04 1.32 5.14
N GLU A 117 17.13 2.19 5.58
CA GLU A 117 16.82 3.46 4.91
C GLU A 117 18.07 4.31 4.64
N LYS A 118 18.97 4.49 5.61
CA LYS A 118 20.20 5.27 5.46
C LYS A 118 21.17 4.65 4.46
N GLN A 119 21.19 3.31 4.35
CA GLN A 119 22.07 2.60 3.42
C GLN A 119 21.55 2.70 2.00
N PHE A 120 20.23 2.57 1.81
CA PHE A 120 19.63 2.50 0.49
C PHE A 120 19.01 3.80 0.01
N ASP A 121 18.86 4.80 0.88
CA ASP A 121 18.29 6.12 0.57
C ASP A 121 16.92 6.00 -0.13
N ILE A 122 16.06 5.08 0.34
CA ILE A 122 14.83 4.68 -0.37
C ILE A 122 13.87 5.86 -0.45
N LYS A 123 13.67 6.59 0.64
CA LYS A 123 12.75 7.73 0.68
C LYS A 123 13.14 8.79 -0.36
N ASN A 124 14.42 9.13 -0.45
CA ASN A 124 14.89 10.11 -1.43
C ASN A 124 14.86 9.57 -2.86
N LYS A 125 15.11 8.26 -3.07
CA LYS A 125 14.92 7.61 -4.37
C LYS A 125 13.46 7.67 -4.83
N ILE A 126 12.50 7.50 -3.93
CA ILE A 126 11.07 7.65 -4.22
C ILE A 126 10.77 9.12 -4.57
N LYS A 127 11.26 10.08 -3.79
CA LYS A 127 11.03 11.52 -4.04
C LYS A 127 11.59 12.03 -5.37
N LYS A 128 12.59 11.36 -5.96
CA LYS A 128 13.11 11.67 -7.30
C LYS A 128 12.19 11.24 -8.43
N LYS A 129 11.15 10.45 -8.14
CA LYS A 129 10.15 10.01 -9.11
C LYS A 129 9.13 11.11 -9.39
N ALA A 130 8.36 10.97 -10.46
CA ALA A 130 7.32 11.93 -10.80
C ALA A 130 6.15 11.84 -9.80
N ILE A 131 5.68 12.99 -9.31
CA ILE A 131 4.39 13.10 -8.63
C ILE A 131 3.29 12.98 -9.69
N ILE A 132 2.29 12.14 -9.45
CA ILE A 132 1.21 11.94 -10.41
C ILE A 132 0.26 13.13 -10.44
N ASN A 133 -0.32 13.39 -11.62
CA ASN A 133 -1.54 14.18 -11.70
C ASN A 133 -2.72 13.30 -11.28
N LEU A 134 -3.32 13.58 -10.11
CA LEU A 134 -4.44 12.83 -9.55
C LEU A 134 -5.69 12.81 -10.45
N GLU A 135 -5.86 13.76 -11.38
CA GLU A 135 -6.95 13.74 -12.35
C GLU A 135 -6.89 12.52 -13.28
N ASN A 136 -5.69 11.97 -13.51
CA ASN A 136 -5.49 10.77 -14.31
C ASN A 136 -5.79 9.48 -13.54
N TYR A 137 -5.99 9.56 -12.22
CA TYR A 137 -6.13 8.41 -11.32
C TYR A 137 -7.32 8.59 -10.37
N PRO A 138 -8.57 8.51 -10.88
CA PRO A 138 -9.78 8.89 -10.15
C PRO A 138 -10.00 8.07 -8.86
N ILE A 139 -9.67 6.78 -8.85
CA ILE A 139 -9.80 5.93 -7.65
C ILE A 139 -8.84 6.39 -6.53
N ILE A 140 -7.60 6.72 -6.88
CA ILE A 140 -6.61 7.27 -5.93
C ILE A 140 -7.08 8.63 -5.43
N LYS A 141 -7.48 9.52 -6.35
CA LYS A 141 -8.00 10.85 -6.02
C LYS A 141 -9.17 10.80 -5.05
N LYS A 142 -10.18 9.96 -5.33
CA LYS A 142 -11.35 9.77 -4.47
C LYS A 142 -10.94 9.29 -3.08
N THR A 143 -10.08 8.27 -3.02
CA THR A 143 -9.59 7.71 -1.75
C THR A 143 -8.89 8.75 -0.88
N LEU A 144 -7.97 9.53 -1.46
CA LEU A 144 -7.28 10.59 -0.72
C LEU A 144 -8.22 11.74 -0.33
N THR A 145 -9.24 12.02 -1.14
CA THR A 145 -10.25 13.05 -0.82
C THR A 145 -11.13 12.61 0.33
N ASP A 146 -11.71 11.40 0.25
CA ASP A 146 -12.64 10.85 1.24
C ASP A 146 -11.99 10.69 2.62
N LEU A 147 -10.68 10.43 2.66
CA LEU A 147 -9.91 10.30 3.89
C LEU A 147 -9.24 11.61 4.34
N ASN A 148 -9.48 12.71 3.63
CA ASN A 148 -8.88 14.02 3.89
C ASN A 148 -7.34 14.02 3.90
N LEU A 149 -6.74 13.26 2.99
CA LEU A 149 -5.29 13.09 2.83
C LEU A 149 -4.71 13.86 1.64
N ILE A 150 -5.57 14.32 0.73
CA ILE A 150 -5.16 14.92 -0.56
C ILE A 150 -4.21 16.13 -0.45
N GLN A 151 -4.23 16.85 0.67
CA GLN A 151 -3.36 18.01 0.91
C GLN A 151 -2.07 17.67 1.67
N ILE A 152 -1.98 16.47 2.25
CA ILE A 152 -0.89 16.09 3.15
C ILE A 152 -0.11 14.87 2.65
N MET A 153 -0.47 14.33 1.49
CA MET A 153 0.12 13.12 0.94
C MET A 153 0.40 13.28 -0.54
N ASP A 154 1.67 13.16 -0.90
CA ASP A 154 2.13 13.06 -2.27
C ASP A 154 2.07 11.61 -2.76
N VAL A 155 1.76 11.43 -4.03
CA VAL A 155 1.77 10.12 -4.69
C VAL A 155 2.81 10.11 -5.81
N TYR A 156 3.88 9.36 -5.59
CA TYR A 156 5.00 9.22 -6.52
C TYR A 156 4.82 7.97 -7.39
N LEU A 157 5.15 8.07 -8.68
CA LEU A 157 4.98 6.98 -9.64
C LEU A 157 6.32 6.43 -10.15
N GLU A 158 6.48 5.12 -10.05
CA GLU A 158 7.45 4.35 -10.80
C GLU A 158 6.74 3.57 -11.90
N SER A 159 7.35 3.51 -13.08
CA SER A 159 6.84 2.69 -14.17
C SER A 159 7.99 1.97 -14.85
N TRP A 160 7.80 0.68 -15.13
CA TRP A 160 8.77 -0.15 -15.85
C TRP A 160 8.05 -1.20 -16.68
N THR A 161 8.74 -1.73 -17.68
CA THR A 161 8.30 -2.91 -18.40
C THR A 161 8.98 -4.13 -17.81
N ASP A 162 8.22 -5.14 -17.42
CA ASP A 162 8.79 -6.39 -16.91
C ASP A 162 9.41 -7.25 -18.02
N GLN A 163 9.99 -8.38 -17.65
CA GLN A 163 10.63 -9.30 -18.58
C GLN A 163 9.65 -9.96 -19.58
N PHE A 164 8.34 -9.88 -19.33
CA PHE A 164 7.28 -10.42 -20.18
C PHE A 164 6.65 -9.35 -21.09
N GLY A 165 7.06 -8.09 -20.97
CA GLY A 165 6.52 -6.98 -21.74
C GLY A 165 5.34 -6.27 -21.08
N SER A 166 4.98 -6.65 -19.85
CA SER A 166 3.91 -6.00 -19.08
C SER A 166 4.37 -4.66 -18.52
N LYS A 167 3.53 -3.63 -18.65
CA LYS A 167 3.78 -2.30 -18.11
C LYS A 167 3.29 -2.24 -16.67
N ILE A 168 4.24 -2.24 -15.74
CA ILE A 168 3.95 -2.16 -14.32
C ILE A 168 4.03 -0.71 -13.87
N LYS A 169 3.03 -0.30 -13.08
CA LYS A 169 2.99 0.98 -12.37
C LYS A 169 2.99 0.72 -10.87
N ARG A 170 3.88 1.40 -10.15
CA ARG A 170 3.90 1.41 -8.69
C ARG A 170 3.71 2.84 -8.18
N PHE A 171 2.75 3.00 -7.29
CA PHE A 171 2.42 4.25 -6.63
C PHE A 171 2.94 4.19 -5.20
N PHE A 172 3.71 5.20 -4.78
CA PHE A 172 4.19 5.33 -3.41
C PHE A 172 3.48 6.50 -2.74
N PHE A 173 2.93 6.25 -1.56
CA PHE A 173 2.19 7.24 -0.77
C PHE A 173 3.07 7.76 0.35
N LEU A 174 3.49 9.02 0.27
CA LEU A 174 4.34 9.66 1.28
C LEU A 174 3.66 10.88 1.86
N TYR A 175 3.69 11.02 3.18
CA TYR A 175 3.28 12.27 3.82
C TYR A 175 4.21 13.41 3.41
N ASN A 176 3.63 14.59 3.20
CA ASN A 176 4.35 15.82 2.93
C ASN A 176 5.23 16.15 4.13
N GLU A 177 6.47 16.52 3.88
CA GLU A 177 7.34 17.09 4.92
C GLU A 177 6.95 18.56 5.08
N ASN A 178 6.23 18.88 6.16
CA ASN A 178 5.99 20.26 6.59
C ASN A 178 7.25 20.87 7.20
#